data_AF-A0A645FSD1-F1
#
_entry.id   AF-A0A645FSD1-F1
#
_cell.length_a   1.000
_cell.length_b   1.000
_cell.length_c   1.000
_cell.angle_alpha   90.00
_cell.angle_beta   90.00
_cell.angle_gamma   90.00
#
_symmetry.space_group_name_H-M   'P 1'
#
loop_
_entity.id
_entity.type
_entity.pdbx_description
1 polymer ?
#
loop_
_entity_poly.entity_id
_entity_poly.type
_entity_poly.pdbx_seq_one_letter_code
_entity_poly.pdbx_strand_id
1 'polypeptide(L)'
;MLFWALIEGDEYMKDKVFLGGTCNESTWRKTLVTMLRVDYFDPVVDDWTEESIKIEDMQKQVCKYHLYVITKEITGFYSIAEAVYDACIIPKRTLFCVLYNGMNEGQRRSLQAVETLITKCGANIFHNLSDIAGFLNSRK
;
A
#
# COMPACT_ATOMS: atom_id res chain seq x y z
N MET A 1 4.24 -21.32 7.80
CA MET A 1 3.10 -20.43 8.10
C MET A 1 2.40 -19.86 6.85
N LEU A 2 2.95 -20.05 5.64
CA LEU A 2 2.43 -19.51 4.37
C LEU A 2 1.31 -20.36 3.70
N PHE A 3 0.95 -21.51 4.25
CA PHE A 3 0.03 -22.45 3.58
C PHE A 3 -1.45 -22.16 3.89
N TRP A 4 -1.75 -21.38 4.93
CA TRP A 4 -3.13 -21.11 5.37
C TRP A 4 -3.83 -19.99 4.60
N ALA A 5 -3.09 -19.04 4.01
CA ALA A 5 -3.66 -17.95 3.22
C ALA A 5 -4.15 -18.40 1.83
N LEU A 6 -3.79 -19.60 1.38
CA LEU A 6 -4.07 -20.09 0.02
C LEU A 6 -5.34 -20.94 -0.10
N ILE A 7 -5.96 -21.37 1.00
CA ILE A 7 -7.06 -22.36 0.92
C ILE A 7 -8.44 -21.81 1.34
N GLU A 8 -8.57 -20.82 2.23
CA GLU A 8 -9.89 -20.26 2.62
C GLU A 8 -9.82 -18.75 2.98
N GLY A 9 -9.23 -17.93 2.08
CA GLY A 9 -8.67 -16.63 2.45
C GLY A 9 -9.58 -15.39 2.46
N ASP A 10 -10.85 -15.46 2.03
CA ASP A 10 -11.71 -14.26 1.94
C ASP A 10 -12.66 -14.07 3.13
N GLU A 11 -13.10 -15.14 3.81
CA GLU A 11 -14.13 -15.07 4.87
C GLU A 11 -13.65 -14.33 6.13
N TYR A 12 -12.33 -14.30 6.38
CA TYR A 12 -11.73 -13.63 7.54
C TYR A 12 -11.11 -12.26 7.23
N MET A 13 -11.09 -11.85 5.97
CA MET A 13 -10.53 -10.56 5.56
C MET A 13 -11.56 -9.45 5.79
N LYS A 14 -11.16 -8.40 6.49
CA LYS A 14 -12.02 -7.23 6.68
C LYS A 14 -11.95 -6.36 5.44
N ASP A 15 -13.05 -5.70 5.07
CA ASP A 15 -13.08 -4.64 4.05
C ASP A 15 -12.35 -3.38 4.55
N LYS A 16 -11.06 -3.58 4.81
CA LYS A 16 -10.11 -2.66 5.40
C LYS A 16 -8.87 -2.61 4.50
N VAL A 17 -8.34 -1.40 4.29
CA VAL A 17 -7.10 -1.17 3.56
C VAL A 17 -5.93 -0.85 4.50
N PHE A 18 -4.78 -1.47 4.28
CA PHE A 18 -3.51 -1.11 4.91
C PHE A 18 -2.86 0.06 4.15
N LEU A 19 -2.50 1.16 4.85
CA LEU A 19 -1.98 2.39 4.26
C LEU A 19 -0.45 2.49 4.34
N GLY A 20 0.25 1.61 3.63
CA GLY A 20 1.70 1.63 3.47
C GLY A 20 2.22 2.71 2.52
N GLY A 21 3.54 2.87 2.47
CA GLY A 21 4.21 3.83 1.59
C GLY A 21 4.86 4.99 2.34
N THR A 22 5.22 6.05 1.60
CA THR A 22 6.03 7.17 2.06
C THR A 22 5.52 7.77 3.39
N CYS A 23 6.40 7.82 4.38
CA CYS A 23 6.27 8.61 5.60
C CYS A 23 6.97 9.98 5.39
N ASN A 24 7.42 10.68 6.43
CA ASN A 24 8.20 11.93 6.34
C ASN A 24 7.37 13.16 5.89
N GLU A 25 6.44 13.60 6.73
CA GLU A 25 5.58 14.80 6.53
C GLU A 25 4.67 14.79 5.29
N SER A 26 4.73 13.75 4.46
CA SER A 26 3.84 13.60 3.30
C SER A 26 2.38 13.56 3.74
N THR A 27 1.54 14.36 3.07
CA THR A 27 0.13 14.55 3.45
C THR A 27 -0.83 13.59 2.74
N TRP A 28 -0.32 12.65 1.93
CA TRP A 28 -1.17 11.81 1.07
C TRP A 28 -2.20 11.00 1.87
N ARG A 29 -1.86 10.51 3.07
CA ARG A 29 -2.79 9.77 3.94
C ARG A 29 -3.94 10.65 4.40
N LYS A 30 -3.63 11.86 4.88
CA LYS A 30 -4.65 12.85 5.29
C LYS A 30 -5.61 13.15 4.15
N THR A 31 -5.09 13.34 2.93
CA THR A 31 -5.93 13.55 1.75
C THR A 31 -6.77 12.31 1.41
N LEU A 32 -6.16 11.14 1.30
CA LEU A 32 -6.84 9.90 0.91
C LEU A 32 -7.97 9.54 1.88
N VAL A 33 -7.73 9.61 3.19
CA VAL A 33 -8.70 9.24 4.23
C VAL A 33 -10.00 10.05 4.11
N THR A 34 -9.93 11.33 3.70
CA THR A 34 -11.15 12.14 3.48
C THR A 34 -12.04 11.64 2.34
N MET A 35 -11.50 10.79 1.44
CA MET A 35 -12.20 10.24 0.29
C MET A 35 -12.63 8.77 0.49
N LEU A 36 -12.15 8.09 1.54
CA LEU A 36 -12.45 6.68 1.80
C LEU A 36 -13.81 6.49 2.47
N ARG A 37 -14.53 5.45 2.04
CA ARG A 37 -15.80 4.96 2.60
C ARG A 37 -15.67 3.54 3.18
N VAL A 38 -14.47 2.96 3.06
CA VAL A 38 -14.05 1.67 3.64
C VAL A 38 -13.18 1.92 4.86
N ASP A 39 -13.06 0.91 5.73
CA ASP A 39 -12.15 1.01 6.87
C ASP A 39 -10.70 1.04 6.42
N TYR A 40 -9.82 1.57 7.26
CA TYR A 40 -8.38 1.60 6.98
C TYR A 40 -7.54 1.36 8.23
N PHE A 41 -6.28 1.03 8.03
CA PHE A 41 -5.24 1.04 9.04
C PHE A 41 -4.08 1.91 8.57
N ASP A 42 -3.73 2.92 9.38
CA ASP A 42 -2.56 3.76 9.18
C ASP A 42 -1.40 3.23 10.04
N PRO A 43 -0.31 2.73 9.43
CA PRO A 43 0.83 2.20 10.17
C PRO A 43 1.76 3.29 10.75
N VAL A 44 1.53 4.56 10.43
CA VAL A 44 2.41 5.65 10.89
C VAL A 44 2.17 5.92 12.39
N VAL A 45 3.22 5.75 13.17
CA VAL A 45 3.28 6.05 14.61
C VAL A 45 4.49 6.96 14.88
N ASP A 46 4.43 7.74 15.96
CA ASP A 46 5.54 8.64 16.33
C ASP A 46 6.79 7.85 16.76
N ASP A 47 6.61 6.76 17.52
CA ASP A 47 7.69 5.87 17.98
C ASP A 47 7.50 4.44 17.47
N TRP A 48 8.51 3.93 16.76
CA TRP A 48 8.50 2.55 16.26
C TRP A 48 8.98 1.59 17.37
N THR A 49 8.02 0.93 17.99
CA THR A 49 8.22 -0.02 19.10
C THR A 49 7.99 -1.46 18.63
N GLU A 50 8.41 -2.45 19.42
CA GLU A 50 8.09 -3.86 19.12
C GLU A 50 6.57 -4.11 19.05
N GLU A 51 5.79 -3.35 19.81
CA GLU A 51 4.33 -3.46 19.79
C GLU A 51 3.74 -2.90 18.49
N SER A 52 4.23 -1.76 17.99
CA SER A 52 3.77 -1.24 16.70
C SER A 52 4.06 -2.20 15.55
N ILE A 53 5.21 -2.90 15.58
CA ILE A 53 5.55 -3.94 14.59
C ILE A 53 4.53 -5.08 14.64
N LYS A 54 4.23 -5.60 15.83
CA LYS A 54 3.24 -6.68 16.00
C LYS A 54 1.85 -6.26 15.52
N ILE A 55 1.44 -5.03 15.79
CA ILE A 55 0.16 -4.50 15.32
C ILE A 55 0.16 -4.40 13.79
N GLU A 56 1.22 -3.88 13.20
CA GLU A 56 1.35 -3.76 11.74
C GLU A 56 1.25 -5.13 11.05
N ASP A 57 1.98 -6.12 11.56
CA ASP A 57 1.95 -7.51 11.07
C ASP A 57 0.55 -8.10 11.18
N MET A 58 -0.13 -7.92 12.32
CA MET A 58 -1.51 -8.37 12.50
C MET A 58 -2.46 -7.68 11.51
N GLN A 59 -2.31 -6.39 11.26
CA GLN A 59 -3.15 -5.67 10.31
C GLN A 59 -2.92 -6.13 8.86
N LYS A 60 -1.67 -6.40 8.48
CA LYS A 60 -1.34 -7.01 7.17
C LYS A 60 -1.98 -8.40 6.97
N GLN A 61 -2.24 -9.15 8.05
CA GLN A 61 -2.95 -10.43 7.93
C GLN A 61 -4.47 -10.27 7.70
N VAL A 62 -5.08 -9.16 8.13
CA VAL A 62 -6.55 -9.00 8.11
C VAL A 62 -7.06 -7.94 7.12
N CYS A 63 -6.21 -7.04 6.65
CA CYS A 63 -6.55 -6.04 5.66
C CYS A 63 -6.71 -6.68 4.28
N LYS A 64 -7.90 -6.58 3.68
CA LYS A 64 -8.17 -7.08 2.33
C LYS A 64 -7.29 -6.44 1.27
N TYR A 65 -6.98 -5.15 1.36
CA TYR A 65 -6.10 -4.48 0.41
C TYR A 65 -4.84 -3.92 1.07
N HIS A 66 -3.70 -4.06 0.40
CA HIS A 66 -2.44 -3.45 0.79
C HIS A 66 -2.11 -2.33 -0.19
N LEU A 67 -2.23 -1.09 0.28
CA LEU A 67 -1.94 0.10 -0.51
C LEU A 67 -0.55 0.62 -0.16
N TYR A 68 0.24 0.92 -1.19
CA TYR A 68 1.56 1.54 -1.07
C TYR A 68 1.61 2.81 -1.90
N VAL A 69 1.61 3.98 -1.26
CA VAL A 69 1.71 5.28 -1.95
C VAL A 69 3.11 5.86 -1.82
N ILE A 70 3.77 6.09 -2.96
CA ILE A 70 5.11 6.66 -3.04
C ILE A 70 5.05 8.12 -3.49
N THR A 71 5.68 9.00 -2.72
CA THR A 71 5.73 10.45 -2.95
C THR A 71 7.18 10.95 -2.96
N LYS A 72 7.42 12.21 -3.34
CA LYS A 72 8.79 12.77 -3.43
C LYS A 72 9.50 12.84 -2.07
N GLU A 73 8.74 12.84 -0.98
CA GLU A 73 9.21 12.90 0.40
C GLU A 73 9.85 11.58 0.87
N ILE A 74 9.89 10.55 0.02
CA ILE A 74 10.42 9.24 0.36
C ILE A 74 11.90 9.31 0.78
N THR A 75 12.18 8.85 1.98
CA THR A 75 13.53 8.69 2.53
C THR A 75 13.88 7.23 2.80
N GLY A 76 12.87 6.41 3.13
CA GLY A 76 13.01 4.97 3.33
C GLY A 76 12.55 4.16 2.12
N PHE A 77 13.24 3.06 1.84
CA PHE A 77 12.97 2.20 0.67
C PHE A 77 12.16 0.95 0.99
N TYR A 78 11.95 0.66 2.29
CA TYR A 78 11.32 -0.58 2.73
C TYR A 78 9.91 -0.77 2.14
N SER A 79 9.08 0.27 2.14
CA SER A 79 7.73 0.21 1.57
C SER A 79 7.70 -0.14 0.07
N ILE A 80 8.77 0.16 -0.67
CA ILE A 80 8.89 -0.26 -2.08
C ILE A 80 9.17 -1.76 -2.15
N ALA A 81 10.08 -2.27 -1.30
CA ALA A 81 10.36 -3.70 -1.22
C ALA A 81 9.12 -4.50 -0.80
N GLU A 82 8.35 -3.99 0.15
CA GLU A 82 7.08 -4.57 0.58
C GLU A 82 6.04 -4.58 -0.54
N ALA A 83 5.89 -3.47 -1.28
CA ALA A 83 4.98 -3.43 -2.42
C ALA A 83 5.32 -4.49 -3.47
N VAL A 84 6.61 -4.70 -3.77
CA VAL A 84 7.07 -5.76 -4.69
C VAL A 84 6.82 -7.15 -4.10
N TYR A 85 7.10 -7.36 -2.81
CA TYR A 85 6.86 -8.63 -2.13
C TYR A 85 5.36 -8.99 -2.15
N ASP A 86 4.49 -8.08 -1.72
CA ASP A 86 3.05 -8.29 -1.70
C ASP A 86 2.48 -8.43 -3.11
N ALA A 87 3.04 -7.74 -4.10
CA ALA A 87 2.65 -7.96 -5.50
C ALA A 87 2.89 -9.41 -5.92
N CYS A 88 3.98 -10.04 -5.49
CA CYS A 88 4.27 -11.45 -5.77
C CYS A 88 3.37 -12.43 -5.00
N ILE A 89 2.97 -12.09 -3.77
CA ILE A 89 2.25 -13.03 -2.88
C ILE A 89 0.72 -12.88 -3.00
N ILE A 90 0.21 -11.64 -3.08
CA ILE A 90 -1.22 -11.30 -3.09
C ILE A 90 -1.55 -10.26 -4.19
N PRO A 91 -1.18 -10.49 -5.47
CA PRO A 91 -1.23 -9.45 -6.51
C PRO A 91 -2.56 -8.71 -6.64
N LYS A 92 -3.68 -9.45 -6.61
CA LYS A 92 -5.03 -8.86 -6.75
C LYS A 92 -5.42 -7.92 -5.60
N ARG A 93 -4.74 -8.03 -4.46
CA ARG A 93 -4.95 -7.25 -3.23
C ARG A 93 -3.92 -6.15 -3.05
N THR A 94 -2.85 -6.16 -3.83
CA THR A 94 -1.78 -5.16 -3.79
C THR A 94 -2.11 -4.00 -4.73
N LEU A 95 -2.10 -2.79 -4.16
CA LEU A 95 -2.33 -1.53 -4.85
C LEU A 95 -1.06 -0.70 -4.69
N PHE A 96 -0.43 -0.30 -5.80
CA PHE A 96 0.75 0.54 -5.81
C PHE A 96 0.42 1.87 -6.47
N CYS A 97 0.79 2.98 -5.82
CA CYS A 97 0.58 4.31 -6.38
C CYS A 97 1.84 5.15 -6.30
N VAL A 98 2.14 5.86 -7.39
CA VAL A 98 3.21 6.86 -7.41
C VAL A 98 2.62 8.24 -7.69
N LEU A 99 2.81 9.17 -6.76
CA LEU A 99 2.49 10.58 -6.93
C LEU A 99 3.73 11.32 -7.43
N TYR A 100 3.87 11.42 -8.76
CA TYR A 100 5.07 11.95 -9.43
C TYR A 100 5.35 13.46 -9.22
N ASN A 101 4.46 14.18 -8.53
CA ASN A 101 4.62 15.62 -8.32
C ASN A 101 5.92 15.93 -7.54
N GLY A 102 6.74 16.82 -8.11
CA GLY A 102 8.03 17.23 -7.53
C GLY A 102 9.15 16.18 -7.54
N MET A 103 8.96 15.01 -8.15
CA MET A 103 10.05 14.06 -8.39
C MET A 103 10.89 14.46 -9.62
N ASN A 104 12.20 14.26 -9.54
CA ASN A 104 13.12 14.44 -10.67
C ASN A 104 13.07 13.29 -11.68
N GLU A 105 13.71 13.43 -12.84
CA GLU A 105 13.68 12.43 -13.92
C GLU A 105 14.30 11.09 -13.50
N GLY A 106 15.36 11.11 -12.69
CA GLY A 106 15.99 9.89 -12.17
C GLY A 106 15.05 9.09 -11.27
N GLN A 107 14.38 9.77 -10.33
CA GLN A 107 13.36 9.18 -9.46
C GLN A 107 12.19 8.63 -10.27
N ARG A 108 11.70 9.38 -11.26
CA ARG A 108 10.62 8.95 -12.15
C ARG A 108 10.97 7.66 -12.89
N ARG A 109 12.12 7.61 -13.57
CA ARG A 109 12.57 6.40 -14.30
C ARG A 109 12.75 5.21 -13.37
N SER A 110 13.30 5.43 -12.18
CA SER A 110 13.47 4.37 -11.18
C SER A 110 12.12 3.81 -10.73
N LEU A 111 11.14 4.67 -10.41
CA LEU A 111 9.82 4.22 -9.97
C LEU A 111 9.00 3.57 -11.10
N GLN A 112 9.15 4.02 -12.35
CA GLN A 112 8.56 3.34 -13.51
C GLN A 112 9.10 1.91 -13.69
N ALA A 113 10.38 1.68 -13.39
CA ALA A 113 10.94 0.33 -13.38
C ALA A 113 10.33 -0.54 -12.26
N VAL A 114 10.08 0.04 -11.08
CA VAL A 114 9.36 -0.63 -9.98
C VAL A 114 7.92 -0.96 -10.40
N GLU A 115 7.19 -0.01 -10.98
CA GLU A 115 5.82 -0.23 -11.48
C GLU A 115 5.78 -1.38 -12.51
N THR A 116 6.80 -1.48 -13.37
CA THR A 116 6.94 -2.58 -14.33
C THR A 116 7.09 -3.93 -13.63
N LEU A 117 7.86 -4.02 -12.54
CA LEU A 117 8.00 -5.25 -11.76
C LEU A 117 6.67 -5.62 -11.08
N ILE A 118 6.03 -4.66 -10.42
CA ILE A 118 4.76 -4.87 -9.71
C ILE A 118 3.64 -5.28 -10.70
N THR A 119 3.60 -4.67 -11.89
CA THR A 119 2.64 -5.01 -12.94
C THR A 119 2.84 -6.44 -13.45
N LYS A 120 4.10 -6.91 -13.59
CA LYS A 120 4.39 -8.30 -14.00
C LYS A 120 3.85 -9.33 -13.02
N CYS A 121 3.71 -8.98 -11.75
CA CYS A 121 3.10 -9.85 -10.75
C CYS A 121 1.56 -9.86 -10.82
N GLY A 122 0.95 -8.93 -11.55
CA GLY A 122 -0.50 -8.80 -11.69
C GLY A 122 -1.17 -7.87 -10.67
N ALA A 123 -0.39 -7.01 -10.01
CA ALA A 123 -0.90 -6.01 -9.07
C ALA A 123 -1.36 -4.72 -9.77
N ASN A 124 -2.16 -3.93 -9.06
CA ASN A 124 -2.79 -2.73 -9.61
C ASN A 124 -1.88 -1.50 -9.43
N ILE A 125 -1.73 -0.69 -10.49
CA ILE A 125 -0.95 0.56 -10.48
C ILE A 125 -1.89 1.76 -10.58
N PHE A 126 -1.60 2.80 -9.79
CA PHE A 126 -2.33 4.07 -9.79
C PHE A 126 -1.36 5.26 -9.80
N HIS A 127 -1.86 6.43 -10.20
CA HIS A 127 -1.05 7.65 -10.26
C HIS A 127 -1.73 8.87 -9.62
N ASN A 128 -2.88 8.67 -8.98
CA ASN A 128 -3.57 9.69 -8.19
C ASN A 128 -4.43 9.05 -7.11
N LEU A 129 -4.76 9.84 -6.07
CA LEU A 129 -5.50 9.36 -4.90
C LEU A 129 -7.00 9.17 -5.17
N SER A 130 -7.57 9.90 -6.13
CA SER A 130 -8.99 9.80 -6.47
C SER A 130 -9.35 8.44 -7.07
N ASP A 131 -8.51 7.91 -7.96
CA ASP A 131 -8.70 6.59 -8.56
C ASP A 131 -8.55 5.47 -7.52
N ILE A 132 -7.61 5.62 -6.57
CA ILE A 132 -7.47 4.69 -5.44
C ILE A 132 -8.75 4.68 -4.59
N ALA A 133 -9.25 5.86 -4.22
CA ALA A 133 -10.47 5.98 -3.43
C ALA A 133 -11.67 5.41 -4.19
N GLY A 134 -11.81 5.70 -5.49
CA GLY A 134 -12.85 5.14 -6.34
C GLY A 134 -12.80 3.62 -6.40
N PHE A 135 -11.61 3.05 -6.61
CA PHE A 135 -11.39 1.61 -6.60
C PHE A 135 -11.80 0.99 -5.25
N LEU A 136 -11.26 1.48 -4.14
CA LEU A 136 -11.53 0.92 -2.80
C LEU A 136 -13.02 1.05 -2.42
N ASN A 137 -13.64 2.20 -2.68
CA ASN A 137 -15.04 2.46 -2.35
C ASN A 137 -16.02 1.60 -3.18
N SER A 138 -15.61 1.13 -4.36
CA SER A 138 -16.41 0.21 -5.19
C SER A 138 -16.39 -1.25 -4.71
N ARG A 139 -15.56 -1.57 -3.71
CA ARG A 139 -15.34 -2.92 -3.17
C ARG A 139 -15.89 -3.11 -1.76
N LYS A 140 -16.66 -2.13 -1.28
CA LYS A 140 -17.46 -2.21 -0.06
C LYS A 140 -18.65 -3.15 -0.25
#